data_AF-A0A915HXF7-F1
#
_entry.id   AF-A0A915HXF7-F1
#
_cell.length_a   1.000
_cell.length_b   1.000
_cell.length_c   1.000
_cell.angle_alpha   90.00
_cell.angle_beta   90.00
_cell.angle_gamma   90.00
#
_symmetry.space_group_name_H-M   'P 1'
#
loop_
_entity.id
_entity.type
_entity.pdbx_description
1 polymer ?
#
loop_
_entity_poly.entity_id
_entity_poly.type
_entity_poly.pdbx_seq_one_letter_code
_entity_poly.pdbx_strand_id
1 'polypeptide(L)'
;MLPGGLGAINNGNYFYDPNLFGTPVHLLQIPTSVMQSIRSSMMQRQENFCRFTQDGKTSNDLIKCLSNQRDRSFVGEKDIDVGWACRTCNTVFQADNLFTNHQQMVCQSKTSAFKLIQIHYECRKCKQCFGTQ
;
A
#
# COMPACT_ATOMS: atom_id res chain seq x y z
N MET A 1 -42.10 36.02 -16.42
CA MET A 1 -41.16 35.68 -15.33
C MET A 1 -40.80 34.22 -15.48
N LEU A 2 -39.57 33.90 -15.87
CA LEU A 2 -39.05 32.53 -15.93
C LEU A 2 -37.98 32.39 -14.85
N PRO A 3 -38.10 31.47 -13.90
CA PRO A 3 -36.96 31.07 -13.10
C PRO A 3 -36.62 29.60 -13.31
N GLY A 4 -35.31 29.34 -13.35
CA GLY A 4 -34.75 28.05 -12.95
C GLY A 4 -34.35 27.15 -14.11
N GLY A 5 -33.24 27.50 -14.76
CA GLY A 5 -32.48 26.53 -15.55
C GLY A 5 -32.14 25.33 -14.67
N LEU A 6 -32.72 24.18 -15.01
CA LEU A 6 -32.32 22.88 -14.52
C LEU A 6 -30.86 22.70 -14.94
N GLY A 7 -29.96 22.85 -13.96
CA GLY A 7 -28.57 22.45 -14.10
C GLY A 7 -28.56 21.02 -14.61
N ALA A 8 -27.90 20.82 -15.74
CA ALA A 8 -27.69 19.52 -16.34
C ALA A 8 -27.19 18.56 -15.26
N ILE A 9 -28.03 17.59 -14.90
CA ILE A 9 -27.61 16.38 -14.20
C ILE A 9 -26.61 15.69 -15.12
N ASN A 10 -25.34 16.01 -14.91
CA ASN A 10 -24.24 15.33 -15.53
C ASN A 10 -24.25 13.91 -14.93
N ASN A 11 -24.92 12.98 -15.61
CA ASN A 11 -24.78 11.53 -15.40
C ASN A 11 -23.37 11.10 -15.83
N GLY A 12 -22.36 11.75 -15.26
CA GLY A 12 -20.96 11.41 -15.42
C GLY A 12 -20.71 10.15 -14.64
N ASN A 13 -20.45 9.07 -15.38
CA ASN A 13 -19.94 7.76 -14.98
C ASN A 13 -19.24 7.71 -13.59
N TYR A 14 -20.01 7.71 -12.49
CA TYR A 14 -19.53 7.57 -11.12
C TYR A 14 -18.84 6.22 -10.86
N PHE A 15 -18.91 5.29 -11.82
CA PHE A 15 -18.38 3.95 -11.69
C PHE A 15 -16.84 3.86 -11.74
N TYR A 16 -16.14 4.94 -12.12
CA TYR A 16 -14.67 4.93 -12.24
C TYR A 16 -14.03 6.29 -11.92
N ASP A 17 -14.31 6.87 -10.75
CA ASP A 17 -13.46 7.95 -10.26
C ASP A 17 -12.16 7.34 -9.66
N PRO A 18 -10.99 7.50 -10.30
CA PRO A 18 -9.73 6.96 -9.79
C PRO A 18 -9.34 7.55 -8.42
N ASN A 19 -9.94 8.66 -8.01
CA ASN A 19 -9.73 9.25 -6.69
C ASN A 19 -10.56 8.58 -5.58
N LEU A 20 -11.53 7.73 -5.95
CA LEU A 20 -12.43 7.01 -5.03
C LEU A 20 -12.20 5.50 -5.04
N PHE A 21 -11.73 4.96 -6.17
CA PHE A 21 -11.53 3.53 -6.36
C PHE A 21 -10.04 3.20 -6.42
N GLY A 22 -9.53 2.68 -5.32
CA GLY A 22 -8.16 2.17 -5.24
C GLY A 22 -8.02 0.75 -5.82
N THR A 23 -6.85 0.14 -5.60
CA THR A 23 -6.55 -1.22 -6.06
C THR A 23 -6.91 -2.24 -4.98
N PRO A 24 -7.80 -3.20 -5.23
CA PRO A 24 -8.03 -4.32 -4.31
C PRO A 24 -6.74 -5.10 -4.01
N VAL A 25 -6.56 -5.56 -2.77
CA VAL A 25 -5.31 -6.26 -2.35
C VAL A 25 -4.96 -7.47 -3.23
N HIS A 26 -5.94 -8.20 -3.80
CA HIS A 26 -5.66 -9.34 -4.69
C HIS A 26 -5.13 -8.96 -6.08
N LEU A 27 -5.24 -7.70 -6.48
CA LEU A 27 -4.75 -7.20 -7.77
C LEU A 27 -3.38 -6.51 -7.65
N LEU A 28 -2.82 -6.47 -6.43
CA LEU A 28 -1.45 -6.01 -6.23
C LEU A 28 -0.48 -6.95 -6.96
N GLN A 29 0.49 -6.35 -7.64
CA GLN A 29 1.50 -7.07 -8.41
C GLN A 29 2.64 -7.57 -7.49
N ILE A 30 2.29 -8.38 -6.49
CA ILE A 30 3.18 -8.98 -5.50
C ILE A 30 2.85 -10.47 -5.33
N PRO A 31 3.75 -11.29 -4.77
CA PRO A 31 3.50 -12.71 -4.55
C PRO A 31 2.25 -12.98 -3.69
N THR A 32 1.52 -14.06 -4.00
CA THR A 32 0.29 -14.44 -3.29
C THR A 32 0.49 -14.62 -1.78
N SER A 33 1.63 -15.14 -1.35
CA SER A 33 1.97 -15.27 0.07
C SER A 33 2.02 -13.92 0.77
N VAL A 34 2.56 -12.88 0.11
CA VAL A 34 2.62 -11.52 0.64
C VAL A 34 1.21 -10.91 0.70
N MET A 35 0.39 -11.09 -0.34
CA MET A 35 -1.01 -10.65 -0.33
C MET A 35 -1.81 -11.26 0.81
N GLN A 36 -1.61 -12.56 1.08
CA GLN A 36 -2.25 -13.27 2.19
C GLN A 36 -1.78 -12.72 3.55
N SER A 37 -0.48 -12.44 3.70
CA SER A 37 0.08 -11.80 4.89
C SER A 37 -0.57 -10.44 5.15
N ILE A 38 -0.62 -9.56 4.15
CA ILE A 38 -1.24 -8.23 4.25
C ILE A 38 -2.70 -8.34 4.72
N ARG A 39 -3.49 -9.23 4.10
CA ARG A 39 -4.89 -9.46 4.48
C ARG A 39 -5.02 -9.93 5.92
N SER A 40 -4.17 -10.85 6.34
CA SER A 40 -4.18 -11.38 7.70
C SER A 40 -3.86 -10.27 8.71
N SER A 41 -2.85 -9.44 8.45
CA SER A 41 -2.51 -8.28 9.28
C SER A 41 -3.63 -7.23 9.30
N MET A 42 -4.35 -7.03 8.19
CA MET A 42 -5.52 -6.15 8.16
C MET A 42 -6.66 -6.64 9.06
N MET A 43 -6.85 -7.96 9.16
CA MET A 43 -7.90 -8.58 9.99
C MET A 43 -7.58 -8.58 11.49
N GLN A 44 -6.32 -8.78 11.86
CA GLN A 44 -5.90 -8.92 13.27
C GLN A 44 -6.05 -7.63 14.10
N ARG A 45 -6.16 -6.46 13.45
CA ARG A 45 -6.39 -5.14 14.07
C ARG A 45 -5.43 -4.72 15.19
N GLN A 46 -4.33 -5.44 15.41
CA GLN A 46 -3.34 -5.14 16.44
C GLN A 46 -2.49 -3.92 16.10
N GLU A 47 -2.03 -3.83 14.84
CA GLU A 47 -1.24 -2.71 14.32
C GLU A 47 -1.98 -2.05 13.15
N ASN A 48 -1.67 -0.79 12.84
CA ASN A 48 -2.22 -0.09 11.67
C ASN A 48 -1.28 -0.11 10.47
N PHE A 49 -0.38 -1.07 10.39
CA PHE A 49 0.51 -1.23 9.25
C PHE A 49 0.87 -2.70 8.99
N CYS A 50 1.40 -3.00 7.81
CA CYS A 50 2.07 -4.25 7.48
C CYS A 50 3.42 -3.92 6.84
N ARG A 51 4.49 -4.53 7.34
CA ARG A 51 5.83 -4.47 6.73
C ARG A 51 6.06 -5.70 5.88
N PHE A 52 6.48 -5.53 4.64
CA PHE A 52 6.75 -6.63 3.71
C PHE A 52 7.86 -6.25 2.73
N THR A 53 8.58 -7.24 2.22
CA THR A 53 9.42 -7.06 1.02
C THR A 53 8.59 -7.42 -0.21
N GLN A 54 8.96 -6.86 -1.36
CA GLN A 54 8.24 -7.10 -2.59
C GLN A 54 8.22 -8.57 -3.01
N ASP A 55 9.30 -9.30 -2.77
CA ASP A 55 9.43 -10.72 -3.09
C ASP A 55 9.05 -11.65 -1.93
N GLY A 56 8.68 -11.09 -0.77
CA GLY A 56 8.36 -11.82 0.44
C GLY A 56 9.55 -12.48 1.14
N LYS A 57 10.78 -12.19 0.74
CA LYS A 57 12.00 -12.68 1.40
C LYS A 57 12.48 -11.73 2.48
N THR A 58 13.33 -12.20 3.37
CA THR A 58 13.89 -11.37 4.45
C THR A 58 15.28 -10.86 4.12
N SER A 59 15.76 -9.82 4.82
CA SER A 59 17.16 -9.40 4.74
C SER A 59 18.14 -10.51 5.09
N ASN A 60 17.76 -11.42 5.99
CA ASN A 60 18.55 -12.61 6.29
C ASN A 60 18.70 -13.54 5.08
N ASP A 61 17.68 -13.66 4.24
CA ASP A 61 17.78 -14.46 3.01
C ASP A 61 18.73 -13.82 2.01
N LEU A 62 18.72 -12.48 1.89
CA LEU A 62 19.72 -11.76 1.12
C LEU A 62 21.14 -11.97 1.69
N ILE A 63 21.32 -11.83 3.00
CA ILE A 63 22.63 -12.00 3.69
C ILE A 63 23.22 -13.39 3.41
N LYS A 64 22.39 -14.45 3.39
CA LYS A 64 22.82 -15.81 3.06
C LYS A 64 23.34 -15.95 1.63
N CYS A 65 22.81 -15.16 0.69
CA CYS A 65 23.26 -15.16 -0.71
C CYS A 65 24.58 -14.40 -0.93
N LEU A 66 25.04 -13.59 0.03
CA LEU A 66 26.30 -12.86 -0.08
C LEU A 66 27.50 -13.73 0.29
N SER A 67 28.51 -13.74 -0.56
CA SER A 67 29.66 -14.65 -0.43
C SER A 67 30.64 -14.27 0.68
N ASN A 68 30.77 -12.99 1.03
CA ASN A 68 31.76 -12.52 2.01
C ASN A 68 31.10 -11.81 3.21
N GLN A 69 31.75 -11.91 4.37
CA GLN A 69 31.22 -11.36 5.62
C GLN A 69 31.22 -9.82 5.65
N ARG A 70 32.10 -9.19 4.86
CA ARG A 70 32.21 -7.73 4.78
C ARG A 70 30.97 -7.12 4.12
N ASP A 71 30.48 -7.69 3.03
CA ASP A 71 29.30 -7.18 2.33
C ASP A 71 28.04 -7.40 3.15
N ARG A 72 27.97 -8.54 3.86
CA ARG A 72 26.89 -8.85 4.81
C ARG A 72 26.76 -7.77 5.89
N SER A 73 27.87 -7.23 6.42
CA SER A 73 27.80 -6.21 7.47
C SER A 73 27.28 -4.86 6.97
N PHE A 74 27.26 -4.63 5.66
CA PHE A 74 26.70 -3.43 5.05
C PHE A 74 25.22 -3.55 4.68
N VAL A 75 24.62 -4.74 4.73
CA VAL A 75 23.18 -4.90 4.48
C VAL A 75 22.37 -4.17 5.56
N GLY A 76 21.38 -3.41 5.15
CA GLY A 76 20.40 -2.74 5.99
C GLY A 76 19.01 -2.85 5.38
N GLU A 77 18.02 -2.30 6.08
CA GLU A 77 16.64 -2.22 5.64
C GLU A 77 16.20 -0.75 5.73
N LYS A 78 15.36 -0.35 4.77
CA LYS A 78 14.70 0.94 4.76
C LYS A 78 13.21 0.75 4.51
N ASP A 79 12.41 1.32 5.39
CA ASP A 79 10.96 1.29 5.29
C ASP A 79 10.46 2.40 4.38
N ILE A 80 9.58 2.04 3.43
CA ILE A 80 8.96 2.95 2.47
C ILE A 80 7.44 2.78 2.55
N ASP A 81 6.71 3.85 2.86
CA ASP A 81 5.25 3.86 2.78
C ASP A 81 4.83 3.77 1.31
N VAL A 82 4.15 2.69 0.93
CA VAL A 82 3.75 2.42 -0.47
C VAL A 82 2.23 2.33 -0.66
N GLY A 83 1.44 2.35 0.42
CA GLY A 83 -0.01 2.30 0.28
C GLY A 83 -0.78 2.57 1.57
N TRP A 84 -2.02 3.00 1.38
CA TRP A 84 -2.99 3.27 2.44
C TRP A 84 -4.20 2.38 2.19
N ALA A 85 -4.46 1.42 3.06
CA ALA A 85 -5.50 0.41 2.85
C ALA A 85 -6.73 0.65 3.72
N CYS A 86 -7.90 0.47 3.09
CA CYS A 86 -9.18 0.41 3.74
C CYS A 86 -9.44 -1.02 4.24
N ARG A 87 -9.52 -1.19 5.57
CA ARG A 87 -9.84 -2.47 6.21
C ARG A 87 -11.27 -2.94 5.96
N THR A 88 -12.18 -2.03 5.63
CA THR A 88 -13.58 -2.38 5.38
C THR A 88 -13.75 -3.16 4.07
N CYS A 89 -13.08 -2.73 2.99
CA CYS A 89 -13.25 -3.32 1.66
C CYS A 89 -11.97 -3.97 1.10
N ASN A 90 -10.86 -3.98 1.83
CA ASN A 90 -9.56 -4.50 1.40
C ASN A 90 -9.02 -3.84 0.11
N THR A 91 -9.21 -2.53 0.00
CA THR A 91 -8.73 -1.70 -1.13
C THR A 91 -7.57 -0.84 -0.68
N VAL A 92 -6.53 -0.73 -1.52
CA VAL A 92 -5.32 0.05 -1.30
C VAL A 92 -5.31 1.29 -2.18
N PHE A 93 -4.90 2.41 -1.60
CA PHE A 93 -4.79 3.70 -2.23
C PHE A 93 -3.32 4.14 -2.25
N GLN A 94 -2.93 4.87 -3.29
CA GLN A 94 -1.54 5.34 -3.47
C GLN A 94 -1.20 6.58 -2.64
N ALA A 95 -2.19 7.18 -1.97
CA ALA A 95 -2.00 8.34 -1.11
C ALA A 95 -3.09 8.41 -0.03
N ASP A 96 -2.76 9.05 1.09
CA ASP A 96 -3.64 9.19 2.26
C ASP A 96 -4.93 9.97 1.97
N ASN A 97 -4.84 11.01 1.12
CA ASN A 97 -5.99 11.80 0.71
C ASN A 97 -6.99 10.97 -0.11
N LEU A 98 -6.51 10.08 -0.99
CA LEU A 98 -7.36 9.18 -1.78
C LEU A 98 -8.08 8.17 -0.87
N PHE A 99 -7.36 7.62 0.11
CA PHE A 99 -7.97 6.78 1.15
C PHE A 99 -9.05 7.55 1.92
N THR A 100 -8.76 8.79 2.32
CA THR A 100 -9.69 9.64 3.08
C THR A 100 -10.96 9.93 2.28
N ASN A 101 -10.83 10.26 0.99
CA ASN A 101 -11.96 10.48 0.08
C ASN A 101 -12.83 9.23 -0.04
N HIS A 102 -12.21 8.07 -0.29
CA HIS A 102 -12.90 6.78 -0.34
C HIS A 102 -13.62 6.48 0.97
N GLN A 103 -12.96 6.72 2.10
CA GLN A 103 -13.54 6.47 3.41
C GLN A 103 -14.79 7.32 3.64
N GLN A 104 -14.77 8.60 3.27
CA GLN A 104 -15.90 9.52 3.50
C GLN A 104 -17.06 9.25 2.56
N MET A 105 -16.79 8.96 1.28
CA MET A 105 -17.83 8.88 0.25
C MET A 105 -18.31 7.46 -0.04
N VAL A 106 -17.45 6.45 0.09
CA VAL A 106 -17.75 5.06 -0.33
C VAL A 106 -17.95 4.15 0.87
N CYS A 107 -16.92 3.96 1.70
CA CYS A 107 -17.00 3.03 2.83
C CYS A 107 -17.70 3.61 4.05
N GLN A 108 -17.84 4.93 4.13
CA GLN A 108 -18.42 5.69 5.25
C GLN A 108 -17.90 5.23 6.63
N SER A 109 -16.63 4.80 6.70
CA SER A 109 -16.01 4.31 7.93
C SER A 109 -15.27 5.44 8.65
N LYS A 110 -14.93 5.25 9.92
CA LYS A 110 -14.07 6.17 10.70
C LYS A 110 -12.75 5.54 11.14
N THR A 111 -12.36 4.44 10.52
CA THR A 111 -11.12 3.72 10.84
C THR A 111 -9.91 4.43 10.26
N SER A 112 -8.81 4.56 11.00
CA SER A 112 -7.55 5.04 10.42
C SER A 112 -7.08 4.15 9.26
N ALA A 113 -6.31 4.73 8.33
CA ALA A 113 -5.68 3.99 7.25
C ALA A 113 -4.80 2.86 7.81
N PHE A 114 -4.80 1.71 7.12
CA PHE A 114 -3.82 0.66 7.35
C PHE A 114 -2.66 0.83 6.37
N LYS A 115 -1.46 1.15 6.86
CA LYS A 115 -0.31 1.43 6.01
C LYS A 115 0.35 0.17 5.46
N LEU A 116 0.69 0.20 4.18
CA LEU A 116 1.53 -0.80 3.53
C LEU A 116 2.94 -0.23 3.48
N ILE A 117 3.86 -0.87 4.20
CA ILE A 117 5.25 -0.45 4.31
C ILE A 117 6.11 -1.49 3.58
N GLN A 118 6.71 -1.08 2.47
CA GLN A 118 7.64 -1.91 1.75
C GLN A 118 9.05 -1.75 2.33
N ILE A 119 9.66 -2.88 2.68
CA ILE A 119 11.05 -2.96 3.11
C ILE A 119 11.93 -3.01 1.86
N HIS A 120 12.80 -2.01 1.71
CA HIS A 120 13.86 -1.97 0.70
C HIS A 120 15.18 -2.42 1.34
N TYR A 121 15.95 -3.22 0.63
CA TYR A 121 17.30 -3.56 1.05
C TYR A 121 18.23 -2.38 0.82
N GLU A 122 19.02 -2.00 1.82
CA GLU A 122 20.00 -0.94 1.71
C GLU A 122 21.42 -1.51 1.76
N CYS A 123 22.30 -1.05 0.88
CA CYS A 123 23.74 -1.15 1.11
C CYS A 123 24.22 0.09 1.86
N ARG A 124 24.44 -0.03 3.17
CA ARG A 124 24.82 1.10 4.06
C ARG A 124 26.15 1.74 3.72
N LYS A 125 27.03 1.03 3.01
CA LYS A 125 28.29 1.57 2.49
C LYS A 125 28.06 2.47 1.28
N CYS A 126 27.27 2.00 0.31
CA CYS A 126 27.02 2.73 -0.94
C CYS A 126 25.84 3.72 -0.83
N LYS A 127 25.05 3.64 0.26
CA LYS A 127 23.80 4.39 0.46
C LYS A 127 22.75 4.14 -0.64
N GLN A 128 22.82 2.98 -1.28
CA GLN A 128 21.88 2.57 -2.33
C GLN A 128 20.78 1.70 -1.74
N CYS A 129 19.55 1.91 -2.20
CA CYS A 129 18.37 1.16 -1.79
C CYS A 129 17.84 0.33 -2.98
N PHE A 130 17.41 -0.89 -2.69
CA PHE A 130 16.90 -1.87 -3.63
C PHE A 130 15.54 -2.38 -3.14
N GLY A 131 14.51 -1.97 -3.85
CA GLY A 131 13.13 -2.44 -3.75
C GLY A 131 12.50 -1.82 -4.99
N THR A 132 11.96 -2.64 -5.89
CA THR A 132 11.70 -2.14 -7.25
C THR A 132 10.66 -1.01 -7.22
N GLN A 133 10.78 -0.10 -8.19
CA GLN A 133 9.74 0.84 -8.58
C GLN A 133 8.95 0.22 -9.74
#